data_AF-A0A7W1T0W7-F1
#
_entry.id   AF-A0A7W1T0W7-F1
#
_cell.length_a   1.000
_cell.length_b   1.000
_cell.length_c   1.000
_cell.angle_alpha   90.00
_cell.angle_beta   90.00
_cell.angle_gamma   90.00
#
_symmetry.space_group_name_H-M   'P 1'
#
loop_
_entity.id
_entity.type
_entity.pdbx_description
1 polymer ?
#
loop_
_entity_poly.entity_id
_entity_poly.type
_entity_poly.pdbx_seq_one_letter_code
_entity_poly.pdbx_strand_id
1 'polypeptide(L)'
;MNELRENWLNPRDLARREPEIIAGFPDRIVPIDPSAAQQLKKRTLTNLYNESPAWLNAAHKELDAAVAQAYGLPPDLSDQEILSRLLALNLERSKLIEAEIRQGANTTANDAFQLVQT
;
A
#
# COMPACT_ATOMS: atom_id res chain seq x y z
N MET A 1 0.06 12.14 -1.64
CA MET A 1 0.64 11.79 -0.32
C MET A 1 2.17 11.65 -0.33
N ASN A 2 2.76 10.96 -1.31
CA ASN A 2 4.21 10.68 -1.29
C ASN A 2 5.09 11.95 -1.24
N GLU A 3 4.75 12.97 -2.02
CA GLU A 3 5.51 14.23 -2.05
C GLU A 3 5.49 15.00 -0.72
N LEU A 4 4.34 15.03 -0.02
CA LEU A 4 4.23 15.68 1.30
C LEU A 4 5.11 14.99 2.35
N ARG A 5 5.13 13.65 2.32
CA ARG A 5 6.00 12.85 3.17
C ARG A 5 7.47 13.13 2.86
N GLU A 6 7.85 13.11 1.58
CA GLU A 6 9.22 13.41 1.15
C GLU A 6 9.67 14.81 1.57
N ASN A 7 8.80 15.81 1.40
CA ASN A 7 9.09 17.19 1.81
C ASN A 7 9.22 17.31 3.34
N TRP A 8 8.45 16.54 4.11
CA TRP A 8 8.60 16.51 5.56
C TRP A 8 9.89 15.80 5.99
N LEU A 9 10.27 14.69 5.36
CA LEU A 9 11.48 13.94 5.68
C LEU A 9 12.74 14.72 5.31
N ASN A 10 12.73 15.32 4.12
CA ASN A 10 13.89 15.92 3.47
C ASN A 10 13.59 17.38 3.08
N PRO A 11 13.34 18.28 4.05
CA PRO A 11 12.97 19.65 3.74
C PRO A 11 14.19 20.41 3.18
N ARG A 12 13.94 21.37 2.27
CA ARG A 12 14.97 22.06 1.47
C ARG A 12 15.96 22.89 2.30
N ASP A 13 15.56 23.26 3.51
CA ASP A 13 16.37 23.97 4.50
C ASP A 13 17.31 23.04 5.28
N LEU A 14 17.13 21.71 5.21
CA LEU A 14 17.99 20.73 5.88
C LEU A 14 18.75 19.83 4.90
N ALA A 15 18.18 19.57 3.71
CA ALA A 15 18.72 18.63 2.76
C ALA A 15 18.79 19.19 1.33
N ARG A 16 19.83 18.80 0.60
CA ARG A 16 19.97 19.01 -0.85
C ARG A 16 20.01 17.69 -1.59
N ARG A 17 19.62 17.70 -2.86
CA ARG A 17 19.70 16.55 -3.76
C ARG A 17 20.95 16.63 -4.60
N GLU A 18 21.72 15.56 -4.62
CA GLU A 18 22.92 15.42 -5.45
C GLU A 18 22.78 14.17 -6.34
N PRO A 19 23.21 14.22 -7.61
CA PRO A 19 23.15 13.05 -8.50
C PRO A 19 23.85 11.83 -7.89
N GLU A 20 23.24 10.66 -8.07
CA GLU A 20 23.86 9.41 -7.65
C GLU A 20 25.11 9.11 -8.50
N ILE A 21 26.15 8.56 -7.87
CA ILE A 21 27.40 8.17 -8.56
C ILE A 21 27.13 6.98 -9.49
N ILE A 22 26.18 6.13 -9.10
CA ILE A 22 25.77 4.94 -9.84
C ILE A 22 24.56 5.30 -10.71
N ALA A 23 24.70 5.11 -12.02
CA ALA A 23 23.62 5.35 -12.97
C ALA A 23 22.41 4.45 -12.69
N GLY A 24 21.20 5.00 -12.85
CA GLY A 24 19.93 4.29 -12.67
C GLY A 24 19.38 4.31 -11.24
N PHE A 25 20.11 4.88 -10.28
CA PHE A 25 19.64 5.07 -8.91
C PHE A 25 19.12 6.51 -8.68
N PRO A 26 18.20 6.70 -7.72
CA PRO A 26 17.69 8.03 -7.40
C PRO A 26 18.78 8.91 -6.76
N ASP A 27 18.63 10.22 -6.93
CA ASP A 27 19.53 11.22 -6.34
C ASP A 27 19.72 11.03 -4.82
N ARG A 28 20.95 11.25 -4.36
CA ARG A 28 21.28 11.22 -2.94
C ARG A 28 20.72 12.43 -2.22
N ILE A 29 20.18 12.18 -1.04
CA ILE A 29 19.80 13.23 -0.08
C ILE A 29 20.99 13.50 0.84
N VAL A 30 21.56 14.70 0.76
CA VAL A 30 22.74 15.09 1.52
C VAL A 30 22.37 16.23 2.47
N PRO A 31 22.70 16.15 3.77
CA PRO A 31 22.53 17.27 4.69
C PRO A 31 23.29 18.50 4.21
N ILE A 32 22.69 19.69 4.35
CA ILE A 32 23.36 20.91 3.93
C ILE A 32 24.58 21.24 4.80
N ASP A 33 24.53 20.89 6.09
CA ASP A 33 25.58 21.10 7.07
C ASP A 33 25.48 20.07 8.24
N PRO A 34 26.47 20.01 9.16
CA PRO A 34 26.46 19.07 10.28
C PRO A 34 25.30 19.26 11.29
N SER A 35 24.78 20.47 11.45
CA SER A 35 23.61 20.74 12.31
C SER A 35 22.34 20.18 11.67
N ALA A 36 22.17 20.40 10.36
CA ALA A 36 21.08 19.82 9.59
C ALA A 36 21.10 18.28 9.64
N ALA A 37 22.30 17.66 9.62
CA ALA A 37 22.43 16.21 9.78
C ALA A 37 21.86 15.71 11.13
N GLN A 38 22.08 16.45 12.22
CA GLN A 38 21.51 16.11 13.53
C GLN A 38 19.98 16.23 13.56
N GLN A 39 19.43 17.23 12.87
CA GLN A 39 17.98 17.42 12.77
C GLN A 39 17.34 16.33 11.90
N LEU A 40 17.92 16.03 10.73
CA LEU A 40 17.45 14.99 9.83
C LEU A 40 17.44 13.60 10.48
N LYS A 41 18.37 13.32 11.41
CA LYS A 41 18.36 12.07 12.20
C LYS A 41 17.05 11.86 12.97
N LYS A 42 16.35 12.93 13.33
CA LYS A 42 15.04 12.88 14.02
C LYS A 42 13.87 12.77 13.06
N ARG A 43 14.05 13.02 11.76
CA ARG A 43 12.97 13.03 10.76
C ARG A 43 12.83 11.64 10.14
N THR A 44 12.32 10.71 10.93
CA THR A 44 12.04 9.33 10.49
C THR A 44 10.55 9.15 10.19
N LEU A 45 10.20 8.13 9.39
CA LEU A 45 8.79 7.77 9.19
C LEU A 45 8.08 7.50 10.50
N THR A 46 8.72 6.77 11.42
CA THR A 46 8.18 6.50 12.75
C THR A 46 7.82 7.80 13.47
N ASN A 47 8.71 8.80 13.46
CA ASN A 47 8.43 10.09 14.12
C ASN A 47 7.34 10.87 13.40
N LEU A 48 7.29 10.87 12.07
CA LEU A 48 6.21 11.50 11.31
C LEU A 48 4.84 10.91 11.69
N TYR A 49 4.73 9.58 11.74
CA TYR A 49 3.48 8.90 12.06
C TYR A 49 3.11 9.02 13.54
N ASN A 50 4.08 9.14 14.44
CA ASN A 50 3.83 9.41 15.86
C ASN A 50 3.38 10.86 16.10
N GLU A 51 4.01 11.84 15.45
CA GLU A 51 3.62 13.25 15.54
C GLU A 51 2.25 13.51 14.88
N SER A 52 1.92 12.73 13.85
CA SER A 52 0.64 12.75 13.13
C SER A 52 0.13 14.18 12.83
N PRO A 53 0.90 14.99 12.09
CA PRO A 53 0.53 16.37 11.80
C PRO A 53 -0.80 16.47 11.06
N ALA A 54 -1.52 17.59 11.21
CA ALA A 54 -2.87 17.76 10.66
C ALA A 54 -2.99 17.46 9.16
N TRP A 55 -1.99 17.83 8.37
CA TRP A 55 -1.96 17.54 6.93
C TRP A 55 -1.88 16.04 6.62
N LEU A 56 -1.21 15.25 7.47
CA LEU A 56 -1.08 13.81 7.28
C LEU A 56 -2.41 13.12 7.55
N ASN A 57 -3.10 13.52 8.62
CA ASN A 57 -4.44 13.04 8.94
C ASN A 57 -5.44 13.38 7.84
N ALA A 58 -5.40 14.61 7.30
CA ALA A 58 -6.26 15.00 6.18
C ALA A 58 -5.99 14.15 4.94
N ALA A 59 -4.72 13.94 4.58
CA ALA A 59 -4.34 13.12 3.45
C ALA A 59 -4.74 11.64 3.63
N HIS A 60 -4.68 11.10 4.84
CA HIS A 60 -5.16 9.75 5.15
C HIS A 60 -6.67 9.64 4.99
N LYS A 61 -7.44 10.59 5.53
CA LYS A 61 -8.91 10.60 5.40
C LYS A 61 -9.36 10.64 3.94
N GLU A 62 -8.69 11.43 3.11
CA GLU A 62 -8.98 11.50 1.67
C GLU A 62 -8.70 10.15 0.99
N LEU A 63 -7.57 9.52 1.33
CA LEU A 63 -7.22 8.19 0.81
C LEU A 63 -8.23 7.12 1.26
N ASP A 64 -8.57 7.11 2.55
CA ASP A 64 -9.52 6.14 3.12
C ASP A 64 -10.91 6.27 2.48
N ALA A 65 -11.37 7.49 2.23
CA ALA A 65 -12.63 7.73 1.52
C ALA A 65 -12.61 7.21 0.08
N ALA A 66 -11.50 7.42 -0.65
CA ALA A 66 -11.34 6.89 -2.01
C ALA A 66 -11.28 5.36 -2.04
N VAL A 67 -10.59 4.74 -1.06
CA VAL A 67 -10.54 3.27 -0.92
C VAL A 67 -11.93 2.72 -0.57
N ALA A 68 -12.62 3.32 0.40
CA ALA A 68 -13.98 2.92 0.76
C ALA A 68 -14.91 2.96 -0.46
N GLN A 69 -14.86 4.04 -1.25
CA GLN A 69 -15.62 4.16 -2.49
C GLN A 69 -15.29 3.03 -3.49
N ALA A 70 -14.01 2.70 -3.70
CA ALA A 70 -13.60 1.64 -4.61
C ALA A 70 -14.11 0.24 -4.18
N TYR A 71 -14.25 0.02 -2.87
CA TYR A 71 -14.83 -1.21 -2.31
C TYR A 71 -16.36 -1.15 -2.18
N GLY A 72 -17.01 -0.04 -2.55
CA GLY A 72 -18.46 0.17 -2.36
C GLY A 72 -18.87 0.25 -0.88
N LEU A 73 -17.95 0.67 -0.01
CA LEU A 73 -18.16 0.81 1.42
C LEU A 73 -18.45 2.26 1.82
N PRO A 74 -19.30 2.48 2.85
CA PRO A 74 -19.39 3.79 3.49
C PRO A 74 -18.03 4.22 4.08
N PRO A 75 -17.69 5.52 4.04
CA PRO A 75 -16.40 6.02 4.55
C PRO A 75 -16.33 6.04 6.08
N ASP A 76 -17.47 6.06 6.78
CA ASP A 76 -17.56 6.24 8.24
C ASP A 76 -17.80 4.92 9.01
N LEU A 77 -17.26 3.81 8.51
CA LEU A 77 -17.38 2.51 9.19
C LEU A 77 -16.38 2.39 10.35
N SER A 78 -16.78 1.68 11.41
CA SER A 78 -15.86 1.23 12.45
C SER A 78 -14.93 0.13 11.93
N ASP A 79 -13.76 -0.04 12.57
CA ASP A 79 -12.80 -1.11 12.23
C ASP A 79 -13.46 -2.49 12.22
N GLN A 80 -14.34 -2.76 13.18
CA GLN A 80 -15.04 -4.04 13.26
C GLN A 80 -15.96 -4.29 12.05
N GLU A 81 -16.66 -3.25 11.57
CA GLU A 81 -17.51 -3.34 10.39
C GLU A 81 -16.69 -3.53 9.11
N ILE A 82 -15.57 -2.81 8.98
CA ILE A 82 -14.63 -2.95 7.86
C ILE A 82 -14.11 -4.39 7.81
N LEU A 83 -13.59 -4.90 8.94
CA LEU A 83 -13.04 -6.25 9.04
C LEU A 83 -14.09 -7.33 8.71
N SER A 84 -15.32 -7.17 9.22
CA SER A 84 -16.41 -8.12 8.96
C SER A 84 -16.78 -8.18 7.48
N ARG A 85 -16.81 -7.03 6.80
CA ARG A 85 -17.12 -6.94 5.36
C ARG A 85 -15.99 -7.49 4.50
N LEU A 86 -14.73 -7.16 4.82
CA LEU A 86 -13.56 -7.71 4.13
C LEU A 86 -13.48 -9.23 4.28
N LEU A 87 -13.77 -9.75 5.47
CA LEU A 87 -13.83 -11.19 5.70
C LEU A 87 -14.90 -11.85 4.83
N ALA A 88 -16.11 -11.30 4.77
CA ALA A 88 -17.19 -11.83 3.92
C ALA A 88 -16.79 -11.86 2.43
N LEU A 89 -16.21 -10.76 1.92
CA LEU A 89 -15.71 -10.68 0.54
C LEU A 89 -14.62 -11.72 0.26
N ASN A 90 -13.70 -11.93 1.21
CA ASN A 90 -12.64 -12.93 1.05
C ASN A 90 -13.20 -14.35 1.08
N LEU A 91 -14.17 -14.65 1.93
CA LEU A 91 -14.83 -15.97 1.97
C LEU A 91 -15.59 -16.26 0.66
N GLU A 92 -16.24 -15.27 0.08
CA GLU A 92 -16.90 -15.40 -1.23
C GLU A 92 -15.88 -15.69 -2.34
N ARG A 93 -14.79 -14.91 -2.41
CA ARG A 93 -13.71 -15.13 -3.38
C ARG A 93 -13.08 -16.52 -3.24
N SER A 94 -12.81 -16.99 -2.02
CA SER A 94 -12.28 -18.33 -1.78
C SER A 94 -13.22 -19.42 -2.31
N LYS A 95 -14.53 -19.30 -2.06
CA LYS A 95 -15.53 -20.26 -2.59
C LYS A 95 -15.56 -20.30 -4.11
N LEU A 96 -15.45 -19.15 -4.78
CA LEU A 96 -15.40 -19.07 -6.23
C LEU A 96 -14.16 -19.78 -6.78
N ILE A 97 -12.99 -19.50 -6.20
CA ILE A 97 -11.73 -20.16 -6.57
C ILE A 97 -11.83 -21.68 -6.36
N GLU A 98 -12.36 -22.13 -5.23
CA GLU A 98 -12.57 -23.57 -4.97
C GLU A 98 -13.51 -24.22 -5.98
N ALA A 99 -14.57 -23.52 -6.40
CA ALA A 99 -15.49 -23.99 -7.42
C ALA A 99 -14.82 -24.07 -8.80
N GLU A 100 -14.02 -23.07 -9.18
CA GLU A 100 -13.25 -23.05 -10.42
C GLU A 100 -12.24 -24.20 -10.48
N ILE A 101 -11.49 -24.42 -9.40
CA ILE A 101 -10.54 -25.55 -9.29
C ILE A 101 -11.26 -26.89 -9.45
N ARG A 102 -12.41 -27.07 -8.78
CA ARG A 102 -13.20 -28.29 -8.87
C ARG A 102 -13.74 -28.52 -10.29
N GLN A 103 -14.20 -27.47 -10.96
CA GLN A 103 -14.70 -27.55 -12.34
C GLN A 103 -13.58 -27.88 -13.34
N GLY A 104 -12.40 -27.27 -13.19
CA GLY A 104 -11.23 -27.57 -14.02
C GLY A 104 -10.74 -29.02 -13.85
N ALA A 105 -10.72 -29.53 -12.61
CA ALA A 105 -10.37 -30.92 -12.33
C ALA A 105 -11.37 -31.92 -12.96
N ASN A 106 -12.67 -31.63 -12.85
CA ASN A 106 -13.71 -32.49 -13.45
C ASN A 106 -13.66 -32.50 -14.99
N THR A 107 -13.38 -31.35 -15.62
CA THR A 107 -13.25 -31.25 -17.08
C THR A 107 -12.04 -32.03 -17.57
N THR A 108 -10.89 -31.87 -16.92
CA THR A 108 -9.66 -32.60 -17.22
C THR A 108 -9.84 -34.12 -17.07
N ALA A 109 -10.53 -34.55 -16.01
CA ALA A 109 -10.82 -35.97 -15.80
C ALA A 109 -11.76 -36.55 -16.87
N ASN A 110 -12.75 -35.76 -17.32
CA ASN A 110 -13.69 -36.17 -18.36
C ASN A 110 -13.00 -36.27 -19.74
N ASP A 111 -12.12 -35.31 -20.08
CA ASP A 111 -11.35 -35.31 -21.32
C ASP A 111 -10.35 -36.49 -21.37
N ALA A 112 -9.67 -36.76 -20.26
CA ALA A 112 -8.77 -37.92 -20.15
C ALA A 112 -9.52 -39.26 -20.28
N PHE A 113 -10.75 -39.34 -19.77
CA PHE A 113 -11.57 -40.55 -19.88
C PHE A 113 -12.04 -40.79 -21.33
N GLN A 114 -12.40 -39.73 -22.06
CA GLN A 114 -12.81 -39.84 -23.48
C GLN A 114 -11.66 -40.29 -24.40
N LEU A 115 -10.42 -39.85 -24.14
CA LEU A 115 -9.24 -40.24 -24.93
C LEU A 115 -8.82 -41.71 -24.75
N VAL A 116 -9.27 -42.39 -23.69
CA VAL A 116 -8.96 -43.81 -23.44
C VAL A 116 -10.03 -44.73 -24.06
N GLN A 117 -11.17 -44.19 -24.50
CA GLN A 117 -12.31 -44.95 -25.06
C GLN A 117 -12.36 -44.97 -26.61
N THR A 118 -11.37 -44.38 -27.29
CA THR A 118 -11.21 -44.39 -28.76
C THR A 118 -10.04 -45.27 -29.19
#